data_AF-A0A7W2RVL5-F1
#
_entry.id   AF-A0A7W2RVL5-F1
#
_cell.length_a   1.000
_cell.length_b   1.000
_cell.length_c   1.000
_cell.angle_alpha   90.00
_cell.angle_beta   90.00
_cell.angle_gamma   90.00
#
_symmetry.space_group_name_H-M   'P 1'
#
loop_
_entity.id
_entity.type
_entity.pdbx_description
1 polymer ?
#
loop_
_entity_poly.entity_id
_entity_poly.type
_entity_poly.pdbx_seq_one_letter_code
_entity_poly.pdbx_strand_id
1 'polypeptide(L)'
;MKLVKLTISNFRGIGFAEIDIENFTTLVGPNNIGKSTILNAIHLVLDNKKPKIEDWPGQIHSDETMEIVCKFNQLEEWEKNKSSISTLLHGESLQIKMSSQWNSDKTDYTYDYSVFNLETMYPWSGETFTNAKKNDLCKIIFKALNITKASDFSERIAEVEAYTLENHPQDVVASEGWHIKKFANSLQQAVPHVMYVPASFKIEDELKTTNSSPFSFLFMNKLFPKVKNDHTYTDYISKANDLQNKLKGQADDGSEIEGLDDALGKVSNTLNQILDFDSKVRLAVGDIDIEPLFMKAATFLIDEEIETSLQYQGSGVQRALAFAMLEANAEVESEVAGEQRTVIVLYEEPELYIHPHLMRRLKNTLQTRSDSPKWQVICSTHSPFLINLADKPESLKLIKRDAGNRRVVHQVSSEIFEKTDDYDERVRLRATLDFHPTVCESLFAKRVVIVEGDTEVAVFRMVGELAKKLNVTGSLDKDTTVISAGGKWTITAIAKVLNALEIDYRVIHDTDRKGLNDEQLEEKSHIHPFKANAKIAAVATAPKVFQVEDTFEHVLWDQDQNEKTKASDKPFNSWKRVRDYIDGSVELTPACEATLKEIVTFAFSE
;
A
#
# COMPACT_ATOMS: atom_id res chain seq x y z
N MET A 1 5.65 1.76 -15.98
CA MET A 1 4.83 0.59 -15.61
C MET A 1 4.21 0.79 -14.22
N LYS A 2 2.90 0.62 -14.03
CA LYS A 2 2.21 0.78 -12.72
C LYS A 2 1.59 -0.53 -12.24
N LEU A 3 1.62 -0.80 -10.92
CA LEU A 3 0.84 -1.88 -10.31
C LEU A 3 -0.63 -1.46 -10.29
N VAL A 4 -1.50 -2.18 -10.97
CA VAL A 4 -2.94 -1.85 -11.05
C VAL A 4 -3.82 -2.80 -10.26
N LYS A 5 -3.32 -4.00 -9.95
CA LYS A 5 -4.07 -4.99 -9.19
C LYS A 5 -3.16 -5.94 -8.42
N LEU A 6 -3.55 -6.24 -7.20
CA LEU A 6 -2.91 -7.21 -6.32
C LEU A 6 -3.91 -8.29 -5.93
N THR A 7 -3.53 -9.56 -6.11
CA THR A 7 -4.29 -10.71 -5.60
C THR A 7 -3.42 -11.47 -4.61
N ILE A 8 -3.98 -11.81 -3.45
CA ILE A 8 -3.29 -12.54 -2.38
C ILE A 8 -4.13 -13.76 -2.03
N SER A 9 -3.50 -14.93 -1.94
CA SER A 9 -4.09 -16.17 -1.47
C SER A 9 -3.17 -16.83 -0.44
N ASN A 10 -3.74 -17.25 0.68
CA ASN A 10 -3.05 -18.04 1.71
C ASN A 10 -1.72 -17.42 2.21
N PHE A 11 -1.72 -16.12 2.50
CA PHE A 11 -0.54 -15.36 2.95
C PHE A 11 -0.79 -14.67 4.30
N ARG A 12 -0.06 -15.08 5.33
CA ARG A 12 -0.19 -14.64 6.74
C ARG A 12 -1.65 -14.70 7.22
N GLY A 13 -2.26 -13.54 7.48
CA GLY A 13 -3.66 -13.46 7.91
C GLY A 13 -4.67 -13.44 6.76
N ILE A 14 -4.22 -13.36 5.51
CA ILE A 14 -5.10 -13.14 4.35
C ILE A 14 -5.34 -14.48 3.65
N GLY A 15 -6.58 -14.97 3.74
CA GLY A 15 -7.01 -16.17 3.03
C GLY A 15 -7.16 -15.92 1.53
N PHE A 16 -7.93 -14.90 1.17
CA PHE A 16 -8.02 -14.37 -0.20
C PHE A 16 -8.29 -12.86 -0.14
N ALA A 17 -7.61 -12.08 -0.97
CA ALA A 17 -7.91 -10.67 -1.18
C ALA A 17 -7.59 -10.26 -2.61
N GLU A 18 -8.47 -9.46 -3.20
CA GLU A 18 -8.27 -8.83 -4.49
C GLU A 18 -8.39 -7.31 -4.31
N ILE A 19 -7.38 -6.56 -4.73
CA ILE A 19 -7.22 -5.14 -4.41
C ILE A 19 -6.80 -4.41 -5.68
N ASP A 20 -7.59 -3.43 -6.10
CA ASP A 20 -7.21 -2.51 -7.17
C ASP A 20 -6.21 -1.50 -6.62
N ILE A 21 -5.18 -1.15 -7.37
CA ILE A 21 -4.10 -0.28 -6.88
C ILE A 21 -4.07 0.98 -7.74
N GLU A 22 -4.24 2.12 -7.09
CA GLU A 22 -4.18 3.45 -7.69
C GLU A 22 -2.77 4.04 -7.60
N ASN A 23 -2.53 5.17 -8.28
CA ASN A 23 -1.29 5.94 -8.15
C ASN A 23 -0.97 6.30 -6.69
N PHE A 24 -2.00 6.69 -5.93
CA PHE A 24 -1.96 6.86 -4.48
C PHE A 24 -3.02 5.97 -3.87
N THR A 25 -2.63 4.95 -3.13
CA THR A 25 -3.53 4.00 -2.47
C THR A 25 -3.36 4.08 -0.96
N THR A 26 -4.46 4.12 -0.23
CA THR A 26 -4.48 4.18 1.24
C THR A 26 -5.23 2.98 1.80
N LEU A 27 -4.51 2.14 2.53
CA LEU A 27 -5.02 0.97 3.24
C LEU A 27 -5.47 1.39 4.65
N VAL A 28 -6.75 1.21 4.94
CA VAL A 28 -7.39 1.60 6.20
C VAL A 28 -8.02 0.38 6.86
N GLY A 29 -8.08 0.38 8.19
CA GLY A 29 -8.78 -0.64 8.97
C GLY A 29 -8.20 -0.80 10.37
N PRO A 30 -8.80 -1.63 11.23
CA PRO A 30 -8.34 -1.84 12.61
C PRO A 30 -6.89 -2.35 12.73
N ASN A 31 -6.35 -2.29 13.94
CA ASN A 31 -5.05 -2.91 14.24
C ASN A 31 -5.11 -4.42 13.98
N ASN A 32 -3.99 -5.00 13.51
CA ASN A 32 -3.88 -6.44 13.23
C ASN A 32 -4.89 -6.99 12.21
N ILE A 33 -5.36 -6.15 11.28
CA ILE A 33 -6.29 -6.56 10.22
C ILE A 33 -5.60 -7.06 8.94
N GLY A 34 -4.31 -6.74 8.75
CA GLY A 34 -3.54 -7.16 7.59
C GLY A 34 -3.00 -6.03 6.69
N LYS A 35 -3.11 -4.76 7.08
CA LYS A 35 -2.56 -3.61 6.32
C LYS A 35 -1.07 -3.81 5.98
N SER A 36 -0.24 -4.08 6.99
CA SER A 36 1.17 -4.43 6.82
C SER A 36 1.39 -5.71 6.03
N THR A 37 0.47 -6.68 6.12
CA THR A 37 0.56 -7.93 5.35
C THR A 37 0.42 -7.64 3.85
N ILE A 38 -0.49 -6.76 3.45
CA ILE A 38 -0.66 -6.36 2.04
C ILE A 38 0.61 -5.70 1.50
N LEU A 39 1.20 -4.75 2.25
CA LEU A 39 2.44 -4.10 1.84
C LEU A 39 3.61 -5.10 1.75
N ASN A 40 3.71 -6.03 2.70
CA ASN A 40 4.71 -7.09 2.67
C ASN A 40 4.52 -8.06 1.50
N ALA A 41 3.28 -8.34 1.08
CA ALA A 41 3.02 -9.19 -0.08
C ALA A 41 3.60 -8.58 -1.37
N ILE A 42 3.37 -7.27 -1.58
CA ILE A 42 3.95 -6.54 -2.70
C ILE A 42 5.49 -6.56 -2.62
N HIS A 43 6.02 -6.24 -1.44
CA HIS A 43 7.46 -6.21 -1.21
C HIS A 43 8.13 -7.57 -1.46
N LEU A 44 7.49 -8.68 -1.04
CA LEU A 44 8.00 -10.04 -1.22
C LEU A 44 8.18 -10.39 -2.70
N VAL A 45 7.14 -10.13 -3.51
CA VAL A 45 7.13 -10.46 -4.95
C VAL A 45 8.11 -9.59 -5.72
N LEU A 46 8.10 -8.27 -5.49
CA LEU A 46 8.86 -7.33 -6.32
C LEU A 46 10.35 -7.26 -5.95
N ASP A 47 10.70 -7.55 -4.69
CA ASP A 47 12.08 -7.61 -4.25
C ASP A 47 12.68 -9.03 -4.36
N ASN A 48 11.90 -9.98 -4.91
CA ASN A 48 12.30 -11.38 -5.10
C ASN A 48 12.80 -12.05 -3.80
N LYS A 49 12.07 -11.83 -2.71
CA LYS A 49 12.40 -12.40 -1.40
C LYS A 49 11.84 -13.81 -1.27
N LYS A 50 12.62 -14.71 -0.66
CA LYS A 50 12.14 -16.06 -0.31
C LYS A 50 11.08 -15.95 0.79
N PRO A 51 9.90 -16.56 0.64
CA PRO A 51 8.90 -16.64 1.71
C PRO A 51 9.47 -17.30 2.96
N LYS A 52 9.06 -16.84 4.14
CA LYS A 52 9.46 -17.42 5.44
C LYS A 52 8.33 -18.27 6.01
N ILE A 53 8.64 -19.11 7.00
CA ILE A 53 7.60 -19.84 7.75
C ILE A 53 6.57 -18.89 8.39
N GLU A 54 7.01 -17.71 8.82
CA GLU A 54 6.17 -16.64 9.38
C GLU A 54 5.17 -16.06 8.38
N ASP A 55 5.41 -16.25 7.08
CA ASP A 55 4.52 -15.78 6.01
C ASP A 55 3.34 -16.73 5.77
N TRP A 56 3.38 -17.95 6.32
CA TRP A 56 2.29 -18.92 6.21
C TRP A 56 1.20 -18.66 7.26
N PRO A 57 -0.09 -18.93 6.94
CA PRO A 57 -1.15 -18.76 7.91
C PRO A 57 -0.96 -19.63 9.15
N GLY A 58 -1.09 -19.00 10.32
CA GLY A 58 -0.84 -19.65 11.61
C GLY A 58 0.63 -20.02 11.86
N GLN A 59 1.55 -19.67 10.97
CA GLN A 59 2.98 -20.03 11.04
C GLN A 59 3.21 -21.55 11.07
N ILE A 60 2.30 -22.29 10.43
CA ILE A 60 2.31 -23.75 10.33
C ILE A 60 2.38 -24.16 8.86
N HIS A 61 2.64 -25.45 8.65
CA HIS A 61 2.54 -26.04 7.33
C HIS A 61 1.10 -26.00 6.81
N SER A 62 0.96 -25.88 5.49
CA SER A 62 -0.32 -25.76 4.79
C SER A 62 -0.37 -26.73 3.63
N ASP A 63 -1.54 -27.35 3.42
CA ASP A 63 -1.83 -28.12 2.21
C ASP A 63 -2.24 -27.22 1.04
N GLU A 64 -2.70 -26.01 1.33
CA GLU A 64 -3.03 -24.99 0.33
C GLU A 64 -1.76 -24.27 -0.15
N THR A 65 -1.75 -23.90 -1.43
CA THR A 65 -0.69 -23.10 -2.05
C THR A 65 -0.82 -21.63 -1.66
N MET A 66 0.29 -21.02 -1.25
CA MET A 66 0.39 -19.56 -1.08
C MET A 66 0.63 -18.92 -2.45
N GLU A 67 -0.19 -17.93 -2.82
CA GLU A 67 -0.03 -17.20 -4.08
C GLU A 67 -0.15 -15.70 -3.88
N ILE A 68 0.74 -14.94 -4.54
CA ILE A 68 0.66 -13.48 -4.62
C ILE A 68 0.82 -13.09 -6.09
N VAL A 69 -0.19 -12.43 -6.64
CA VAL A 69 -0.24 -12.00 -8.03
C VAL A 69 -0.23 -10.49 -8.13
N CYS A 70 0.75 -9.95 -8.85
CA CYS A 70 0.85 -8.54 -9.18
C CYS A 70 0.56 -8.36 -10.67
N LYS A 71 -0.46 -7.57 -11.00
CA LYS A 71 -0.77 -7.16 -12.38
C LYS A 71 -0.33 -5.72 -12.60
N PHE A 72 0.50 -5.54 -13.62
CA PHE A 72 1.00 -4.27 -14.07
C PHE A 72 0.38 -3.86 -15.39
N ASN A 73 0.16 -2.57 -15.56
CA ASN A 73 -0.30 -1.96 -16.80
C ASN A 73 0.39 -0.59 -16.98
N GLN A 74 0.00 0.19 -18.00
CA GLN A 74 0.56 1.51 -18.27
C GLN A 74 2.10 1.44 -18.41
N LEU A 75 2.56 0.48 -19.22
CA LEU A 75 3.97 0.37 -19.58
C LEU A 75 4.32 1.46 -20.60
N GLU A 76 5.46 2.10 -20.41
CA GLU A 76 6.05 3.00 -21.40
C GLU A 76 6.61 2.19 -22.57
N GLU A 77 6.70 2.80 -23.76
CA GLU A 77 7.11 2.11 -24.99
C GLU A 77 8.50 1.46 -24.88
N TRP A 78 9.44 2.11 -24.19
CA TRP A 78 10.75 1.53 -23.97
C TRP A 78 10.71 0.29 -23.05
N GLU A 79 9.81 0.27 -22.06
CA GLU A 79 9.62 -0.89 -21.18
C GLU A 79 9.10 -2.07 -22.00
N LYS A 80 8.14 -1.82 -22.89
CA LYS A 80 7.58 -2.86 -23.78
C LYS A 80 8.63 -3.41 -24.75
N ASN A 81 9.51 -2.56 -25.27
CA ASN A 81 10.54 -2.95 -26.24
C ASN A 81 11.75 -3.64 -25.61
N LYS A 82 11.89 -3.59 -24.28
CA LYS A 82 12.98 -4.26 -23.59
C LYS A 82 12.84 -5.78 -23.74
N SER A 83 13.91 -6.45 -24.18
CA SER A 83 13.92 -7.91 -24.41
C SER A 83 13.54 -8.73 -23.17
N SER A 84 13.85 -8.21 -21.98
CA SER A 84 13.49 -8.83 -20.70
C SER A 84 12.01 -8.70 -20.32
N ILE A 85 11.23 -7.86 -21.00
CA ILE A 85 9.81 -7.58 -20.70
C ILE A 85 8.90 -8.00 -21.86
N SER A 86 9.25 -7.64 -23.10
CA SER A 86 8.44 -7.89 -24.32
C SER A 86 7.86 -9.31 -24.39
N THR A 87 8.68 -10.32 -24.12
CA THR A 87 8.29 -11.73 -24.16
C THR A 87 7.39 -12.18 -23.00
N LEU A 88 7.30 -11.37 -21.94
CA LEU A 88 6.55 -11.63 -20.71
C LEU A 88 5.17 -10.96 -20.70
N LEU A 89 4.84 -10.16 -21.71
CA LEU A 89 3.58 -9.43 -21.77
C LEU A 89 2.43 -10.31 -22.24
N HIS A 90 1.25 -10.02 -21.70
CA HIS A 90 -0.04 -10.48 -22.19
C HIS A 90 -0.88 -9.27 -22.57
N GLY A 91 -1.01 -9.05 -23.89
CA GLY A 91 -1.51 -7.79 -24.43
C GLY A 91 -0.65 -6.62 -23.95
N GLU A 92 -1.28 -5.65 -23.29
CA GLU A 92 -0.62 -4.46 -22.74
C GLU A 92 -0.23 -4.62 -21.25
N SER A 93 -0.36 -5.82 -20.68
CA SER A 93 -0.17 -6.05 -19.25
C SER A 93 0.94 -7.04 -18.94
N LEU A 94 1.63 -6.82 -17.83
CA LEU A 94 2.58 -7.78 -17.25
C LEU A 94 1.95 -8.35 -15.97
N GLN A 95 1.81 -9.67 -15.89
CA GLN A 95 1.23 -10.34 -14.73
C GLN A 95 2.25 -11.31 -14.14
N ILE A 96 2.60 -11.09 -12.89
CA ILE A 96 3.62 -11.86 -12.18
C ILE A 96 2.99 -12.50 -10.98
N LYS A 97 3.23 -13.80 -10.80
CA LYS A 97 2.78 -14.58 -9.66
C LYS A 97 3.95 -15.22 -8.95
N MET A 98 4.08 -14.97 -7.66
CA MET A 98 4.85 -15.83 -6.78
C MET A 98 3.91 -16.89 -6.21
N SER A 99 4.30 -18.16 -6.27
CA SER A 99 3.61 -19.26 -5.62
C SER A 99 4.56 -20.04 -4.72
N SER A 100 4.08 -20.50 -3.57
CA SER A 100 4.85 -21.29 -2.62
C SER A 100 4.03 -22.47 -2.11
N GLN A 101 4.64 -23.65 -2.01
CA GLN A 101 3.95 -24.89 -1.63
C GLN A 101 4.85 -25.76 -0.75
N TRP A 102 4.25 -26.37 0.28
CA TRP A 102 4.93 -27.38 1.09
C TRP A 102 5.09 -28.69 0.33
N ASN A 103 6.19 -29.40 0.60
CA ASN A 103 6.34 -30.77 0.14
C ASN A 103 5.34 -31.70 0.84
N SER A 104 5.12 -32.89 0.27
CA SER A 104 4.17 -33.88 0.79
C SER A 104 4.41 -34.26 2.25
N ASP A 105 5.68 -34.25 2.69
CA ASP A 105 6.09 -34.59 4.05
C ASP A 105 6.00 -33.42 5.04
N LYS A 106 5.65 -32.22 4.56
CA LYS A 106 5.54 -30.96 5.32
C LYS A 106 6.81 -30.59 6.10
N THR A 107 7.97 -30.93 5.55
CA THR A 107 9.29 -30.66 6.12
C THR A 107 9.97 -29.45 5.50
N ASP A 108 9.63 -29.11 4.25
CA ASP A 108 10.19 -27.98 3.52
C ASP A 108 9.16 -27.42 2.52
N TYR A 109 9.43 -26.24 1.97
CA TYR A 109 8.58 -25.59 0.97
C TYR A 109 9.40 -25.00 -0.18
N THR A 110 8.87 -25.11 -1.39
CA THR A 110 9.43 -24.50 -2.60
C THR A 110 8.68 -23.21 -2.91
N TYR A 111 9.32 -22.33 -3.66
CA TYR A 111 8.67 -21.15 -4.22
C TYR A 111 9.13 -20.94 -5.65
N ASP A 112 8.21 -20.49 -6.49
CA ASP A 112 8.41 -20.26 -7.91
C ASP A 112 7.80 -18.92 -8.32
N TYR A 113 8.43 -18.30 -9.32
CA TYR A 113 7.87 -17.15 -10.02
C TYR A 113 7.33 -17.60 -11.37
N SER A 114 6.11 -17.16 -11.68
CA SER A 114 5.46 -17.40 -12.96
C SER A 114 4.94 -16.10 -13.54
N VAL A 115 4.85 -16.07 -14.86
CA VAL A 115 4.28 -14.95 -15.62
C VAL A 115 3.09 -15.46 -16.41
N PHE A 116 2.02 -14.68 -16.48
CA PHE A 116 0.89 -14.98 -17.34
C PHE A 116 1.13 -14.36 -18.72
N ASN A 117 1.43 -15.19 -19.72
CA ASN A 117 1.66 -14.77 -21.09
C ASN A 117 1.30 -15.88 -22.09
N LEU A 118 1.31 -15.53 -23.38
CA LEU A 118 1.27 -16.50 -24.46
C LEU A 118 2.70 -16.96 -24.73
N GLU A 119 3.06 -18.17 -24.30
CA GLU A 119 4.37 -18.75 -24.57
C GLU A 119 4.28 -19.71 -25.77
N THR A 120 5.14 -19.47 -26.77
CA THR A 120 5.30 -20.37 -27.91
C THR A 120 6.49 -21.27 -27.65
N MET A 121 6.24 -22.55 -27.45
CA MET A 121 7.27 -23.55 -27.26
C MET A 121 7.68 -24.15 -28.60
N TYR A 122 8.97 -24.02 -28.89
CA TYR A 122 9.63 -24.66 -30.00
C TYR A 122 10.30 -25.95 -29.53
N PRO A 123 10.69 -26.85 -30.47
CA PRO A 123 11.39 -28.11 -30.17
C PRO A 123 12.69 -27.97 -29.38
N TRP A 124 13.24 -26.76 -29.28
CA TRP A 124 14.44 -26.42 -28.52
C TRP A 124 14.16 -25.54 -27.28
N SER A 125 12.91 -25.18 -26.99
CA SER A 125 12.56 -24.34 -25.83
C SER A 125 12.97 -25.02 -24.52
N GLY A 126 13.74 -24.31 -23.69
CA GLY A 126 14.29 -24.85 -22.43
C GLY A 126 15.57 -25.67 -22.58
N GLU A 127 16.09 -25.88 -23.80
CA GLU A 127 17.32 -26.62 -24.06
C GLU A 127 18.49 -25.70 -24.42
N THR A 128 19.72 -26.15 -24.13
CA THR A 128 20.92 -25.50 -24.66
C THR A 128 21.08 -25.82 -26.14
N PHE A 129 21.73 -24.94 -26.93
CA PHE A 129 22.02 -25.22 -28.34
C PHE A 129 22.66 -26.61 -28.56
N THR A 130 23.58 -26.99 -27.67
CA THR A 130 24.27 -28.30 -27.71
C THR A 130 23.30 -29.48 -27.54
N ASN A 131 22.27 -29.34 -26.73
CA ASN A 131 21.23 -30.36 -26.57
C ASN A 131 20.18 -30.29 -27.67
N ALA A 132 19.75 -29.09 -28.06
CA ALA A 132 18.83 -28.88 -29.17
C ALA A 132 19.35 -29.53 -30.45
N LYS A 133 20.65 -29.43 -30.75
CA LYS A 133 21.29 -30.06 -31.92
C LYS A 133 21.24 -31.60 -31.91
N LYS A 134 20.92 -32.25 -30.79
CA LYS A 134 20.75 -33.71 -30.70
C LYS A 134 19.36 -34.15 -31.16
N ASN A 135 18.35 -33.29 -31.02
CA ASN A 135 16.99 -33.53 -31.49
C ASN A 135 16.96 -33.57 -33.03
N ASP A 136 16.33 -34.59 -33.60
CA ASP A 136 16.33 -34.83 -35.05
C ASP A 136 15.58 -33.75 -35.83
N LEU A 137 14.51 -33.19 -35.26
CA LEU A 137 13.75 -32.10 -35.88
C LEU A 137 14.58 -30.80 -35.89
N CYS A 138 15.23 -30.47 -34.77
CA CYS A 138 16.15 -29.33 -34.69
C CYS A 138 17.32 -29.44 -35.68
N LYS A 139 17.87 -30.65 -35.91
CA LYS A 139 18.93 -30.85 -36.92
C LYS A 139 18.45 -30.50 -38.33
N ILE A 140 17.22 -30.86 -38.69
CA ILE A 140 16.62 -30.55 -39.99
C ILE A 140 16.52 -29.03 -40.16
N ILE A 141 15.95 -28.37 -39.16
CA ILE A 141 15.75 -26.91 -39.14
C ILE A 141 17.08 -26.17 -39.20
N PHE A 142 18.04 -26.52 -38.34
CA PHE A 142 19.35 -25.86 -38.30
C PHE A 142 20.14 -26.07 -39.59
N LYS A 143 20.01 -27.24 -40.24
CA LYS A 143 20.63 -27.50 -41.53
C LYS A 143 19.99 -26.69 -42.66
N ALA A 144 18.66 -26.52 -42.65
CA ALA A 144 17.95 -25.71 -43.65
C ALA A 144 18.35 -24.23 -43.59
N LEU A 145 18.59 -23.69 -42.38
CA LEU A 145 18.97 -22.28 -42.16
C LEU A 145 20.48 -22.03 -42.06
N ASN A 146 21.28 -23.09 -42.23
CA ASN A 146 22.73 -23.08 -42.13
C ASN A 146 23.27 -22.58 -40.75
N ILE A 147 22.57 -22.93 -39.67
CA ILE A 147 22.95 -22.63 -38.28
C ILE A 147 23.97 -23.69 -37.82
N THR A 148 25.22 -23.30 -37.63
CA THR A 148 26.30 -24.26 -37.29
C THR A 148 26.85 -24.10 -35.88
N LYS A 149 26.82 -22.89 -35.35
CA LYS A 149 27.37 -22.49 -34.04
C LYS A 149 26.27 -21.90 -33.14
N ALA A 150 26.53 -21.92 -31.83
CA ALA A 150 25.61 -21.36 -30.83
C ALA A 150 25.40 -19.84 -31.00
N SER A 151 26.44 -19.10 -31.42
CA SER A 151 26.34 -17.66 -31.71
C SER A 151 25.32 -17.37 -32.81
N ASP A 152 25.40 -18.11 -33.92
CA ASP A 152 24.50 -17.94 -35.07
C ASP A 152 23.05 -18.22 -34.67
N PHE A 153 22.84 -19.23 -33.82
CA PHE A 153 21.53 -19.58 -33.29
C PHE A 153 20.93 -18.46 -32.44
N SER A 154 21.73 -17.88 -31.53
CA SER A 154 21.26 -16.78 -30.68
C SER A 154 20.99 -15.49 -31.46
N GLU A 155 21.80 -15.16 -32.47
CA GLU A 155 21.62 -13.96 -33.29
C GLU A 155 20.44 -14.07 -34.28
N ARG A 156 20.18 -15.27 -34.81
CA ARG A 156 19.15 -15.51 -35.83
C ARG A 156 17.93 -16.24 -35.29
N ILE A 157 17.70 -16.22 -33.97
CA ILE A 157 16.63 -16.99 -33.33
C ILE A 157 15.25 -16.69 -33.94
N ALA A 158 14.94 -15.43 -34.24
CA ALA A 158 13.68 -15.02 -34.86
C ALA A 158 13.47 -15.64 -36.26
N GLU A 159 14.54 -15.82 -37.04
CA GLU A 159 14.48 -16.48 -38.34
C GLU A 159 14.22 -17.99 -38.19
N VAL A 160 14.86 -18.61 -37.19
CA VAL A 160 14.67 -20.03 -36.86
C VAL A 160 13.25 -20.31 -36.40
N GLU A 161 12.71 -19.44 -35.55
CA GLU A 161 11.33 -19.48 -35.07
C GLU A 161 10.33 -19.32 -36.23
N ALA A 162 10.49 -18.32 -37.08
CA ALA A 162 9.63 -18.08 -38.24
C ALA A 162 9.62 -19.26 -39.22
N TYR A 163 10.81 -19.80 -39.56
CA TYR A 163 10.92 -20.98 -40.42
C TYR A 163 10.20 -22.19 -39.83
N THR A 164 10.28 -22.38 -38.51
CA THR A 164 9.70 -23.53 -37.83
C THR A 164 8.19 -23.42 -37.73
N LEU A 165 7.66 -22.22 -37.47
CA LEU A 165 6.23 -21.93 -37.56
C LEU A 165 5.66 -22.19 -38.95
N GLU A 166 6.40 -21.85 -40.00
CA GLU A 166 5.96 -22.03 -41.39
C GLU A 166 6.05 -23.49 -41.86
N ASN A 167 7.14 -24.20 -41.54
CA ASN A 167 7.46 -25.52 -42.11
C ASN A 167 7.13 -26.69 -41.16
N HIS A 168 7.05 -26.44 -39.85
CA HIS A 168 6.80 -27.45 -38.82
C HIS A 168 5.78 -26.97 -37.77
N PRO A 169 4.60 -26.45 -38.16
CA PRO A 169 3.63 -25.85 -37.22
C PRO A 169 3.11 -26.85 -36.17
N GLN A 170 3.01 -28.15 -36.52
CA GLN A 170 2.59 -29.20 -35.58
C GLN A 170 3.57 -29.44 -34.42
N ASP A 171 4.83 -29.03 -34.59
CA ASP A 171 5.90 -29.19 -33.60
C ASP A 171 6.06 -27.91 -32.75
N VAL A 172 5.23 -26.90 -32.99
CA VAL A 172 5.18 -25.65 -32.23
C VAL A 172 3.91 -25.64 -31.38
N VAL A 173 4.08 -25.53 -30.06
CA VAL A 173 2.96 -25.52 -29.12
C VAL A 173 2.85 -24.13 -28.49
N ALA A 174 1.78 -23.41 -28.82
CA ALA A 174 1.42 -22.17 -28.14
C ALA A 174 0.54 -22.50 -26.92
N SER A 175 0.90 -21.96 -25.76
CA SER A 175 0.14 -22.13 -24.52
C SER A 175 -0.06 -20.78 -23.85
N GLU A 176 -1.31 -20.43 -23.61
CA GLU A 176 -1.70 -19.25 -22.84
C GLU A 176 -1.95 -19.67 -21.39
N GLY A 177 -1.22 -19.09 -20.45
CA GLY A 177 -1.35 -19.46 -19.05
C GLY A 177 -0.22 -18.97 -18.17
N TRP A 178 -0.14 -19.53 -16.96
CA TRP A 178 0.95 -19.28 -16.02
C TRP A 178 2.15 -20.13 -16.38
N HIS A 179 3.26 -19.48 -16.75
CA HIS A 179 4.51 -20.15 -17.10
C HIS A 179 5.59 -19.84 -16.07
N ILE A 180 6.17 -20.89 -15.48
CA ILE A 180 7.25 -20.76 -14.49
C ILE A 180 8.51 -20.21 -15.16
N LYS A 181 9.14 -19.21 -14.56
CA LYS A 181 10.33 -18.55 -15.08
C LYS A 181 11.46 -18.59 -14.05
N LYS A 182 12.66 -19.02 -14.45
CA LYS A 182 13.88 -19.02 -13.61
C LYS A 182 14.53 -17.62 -13.46
N PHE A 183 13.78 -16.56 -13.73
CA PHE A 183 14.29 -15.22 -14.01
C PHE A 183 14.34 -14.29 -12.79
N ALA A 184 14.64 -14.80 -11.59
CA ALA A 184 14.66 -14.02 -10.35
C ALA A 184 15.38 -12.64 -10.49
N ASN A 185 16.57 -12.62 -11.09
CA ASN A 185 17.36 -11.39 -11.26
C ASN A 185 16.91 -10.52 -12.45
N SER A 186 16.45 -11.10 -13.56
CA SER A 186 15.97 -10.32 -14.72
C SER A 186 14.55 -9.78 -14.50
N LEU A 187 13.74 -10.45 -13.68
CA LEU A 187 12.46 -9.97 -13.19
C LEU A 187 12.64 -8.70 -12.35
N GLN A 188 13.58 -8.70 -11.40
CA GLN A 188 13.97 -7.49 -10.66
C GLN A 188 14.40 -6.36 -11.61
N GLN A 189 14.94 -6.71 -12.78
CA GLN A 189 15.32 -5.73 -13.81
C GLN A 189 14.18 -5.21 -14.69
N ALA A 190 13.01 -5.85 -14.59
CA ALA A 190 11.83 -5.61 -15.40
C ALA A 190 10.70 -4.93 -14.61
N VAL A 191 10.58 -5.22 -13.32
CA VAL A 191 9.52 -4.69 -12.45
C VAL A 191 9.90 -3.34 -11.82
N PRO A 192 8.91 -2.56 -11.35
CA PRO A 192 9.17 -1.34 -10.59
C PRO A 192 10.06 -1.59 -9.37
N HIS A 193 10.92 -0.62 -9.07
CA HIS A 193 11.73 -0.64 -7.87
C HIS A 193 10.86 -0.38 -6.63
N VAL A 194 11.04 -1.13 -5.55
CA VAL A 194 10.28 -0.95 -4.31
C VAL A 194 11.10 -0.20 -3.28
N MET A 195 10.56 0.92 -2.80
CA MET A 195 11.05 1.61 -1.60
C MET A 195 10.10 1.32 -0.45
N TYR A 196 10.55 0.55 0.54
CA TYR A 196 9.73 0.16 1.68
C TYR A 196 10.11 0.94 2.95
N VAL A 197 9.13 1.64 3.55
CA VAL A 197 9.28 2.36 4.82
C VAL A 197 8.37 1.71 5.88
N PRO A 198 8.93 0.91 6.81
CA PRO A 198 8.15 0.25 7.86
C PRO A 198 7.60 1.24 8.91
N ALA A 199 6.61 0.79 9.68
CA ALA A 199 6.05 1.57 10.79
C ALA A 199 7.11 1.85 11.87
N SER A 200 7.87 0.80 12.25
CA SER A 200 9.07 0.94 13.08
C SER A 200 10.27 1.22 12.20
N PHE A 201 10.41 2.47 11.78
CA PHE A 201 11.56 2.92 11.02
C PHE A 201 12.74 3.16 11.97
N LYS A 202 13.82 2.39 11.79
CA LYS A 202 15.09 2.58 12.46
C LYS A 202 16.20 2.69 11.43
N ILE A 203 16.96 3.76 11.52
CA ILE A 203 18.02 4.06 10.55
C ILE A 203 19.13 3.00 10.57
N GLU A 204 19.39 2.38 11.73
CA GLU A 204 20.36 1.28 11.82
C GLU A 204 19.99 0.07 10.94
N ASP A 205 18.70 -0.22 10.80
CA ASP A 205 18.22 -1.34 9.99
C ASP A 205 18.31 -0.99 8.50
N GLU A 206 18.02 0.27 8.15
CA GLU A 206 18.17 0.81 6.80
C GLU A 206 19.61 0.73 6.29
N LEU A 207 20.61 1.00 7.15
CA LEU A 207 22.04 0.90 6.84
C LEU A 207 22.51 -0.54 6.60
N LYS A 208 21.82 -1.54 7.17
CA LYS A 208 22.15 -2.97 7.00
C LYS A 208 21.47 -3.57 5.76
N THR A 209 20.38 -2.98 5.29
CA THR A 209 19.56 -3.54 4.21
C THR A 209 20.11 -3.22 2.82
N THR A 210 20.17 -4.25 1.98
CA THR A 210 20.51 -4.12 0.55
C THR A 210 19.30 -3.59 -0.25
N ASN A 211 19.54 -2.50 -0.99
CA ASN A 211 18.79 -1.97 -2.14
C ASN A 211 17.33 -1.48 -1.98
N SER A 212 16.48 -1.97 -1.07
CA SER A 212 15.05 -1.62 -1.04
C SER A 212 14.66 -0.45 -0.13
N SER A 213 15.66 0.15 0.53
CA SER A 213 15.48 1.16 1.57
C SER A 213 15.64 2.57 0.98
N PRO A 214 14.88 3.59 1.40
CA PRO A 214 15.06 4.95 0.88
C PRO A 214 16.48 5.47 1.05
N PHE A 215 17.16 5.08 2.14
CA PHE A 215 18.56 5.43 2.36
C PHE A 215 19.46 4.80 1.31
N SER A 216 19.37 3.48 1.13
CA SER A 216 20.24 2.74 0.21
C SER A 216 20.07 3.25 -1.21
N PHE A 217 18.84 3.58 -1.60
CA PHE A 217 18.58 4.19 -2.89
C PHE A 217 19.21 5.58 -3.03
N LEU A 218 19.05 6.47 -2.04
CA LEU A 218 19.65 7.80 -2.05
C LEU A 218 21.17 7.73 -2.13
N PHE A 219 21.76 6.86 -1.31
CA PHE A 219 23.20 6.68 -1.27
C PHE A 219 23.72 6.19 -2.61
N MET A 220 23.17 5.09 -3.14
CA MET A 220 23.66 4.47 -4.38
C MET A 220 23.44 5.32 -5.62
N ASN A 221 22.32 6.07 -5.69
CA ASN A 221 21.96 6.81 -6.89
C ASN A 221 22.38 8.29 -6.87
N LYS A 222 22.63 8.89 -5.70
CA LYS A 222 22.95 10.32 -5.57
C LYS A 222 24.31 10.59 -4.93
N LEU A 223 24.59 9.96 -3.80
CA LEU A 223 25.78 10.26 -2.99
C LEU A 223 27.01 9.52 -3.50
N PHE A 224 26.91 8.21 -3.66
CA PHE A 224 28.01 7.35 -4.05
C PHE A 224 28.55 7.62 -5.46
N PRO A 225 27.74 7.97 -6.48
CA PRO A 225 28.26 8.38 -7.79
C PRO A 225 29.16 9.61 -7.70
N LYS A 226 28.88 10.54 -6.77
CA LYS A 226 29.78 11.68 -6.52
C LYS A 226 31.10 11.25 -5.89
N VAL A 227 31.07 10.27 -4.98
CA VAL A 227 32.27 9.67 -4.39
C VAL A 227 33.09 8.94 -5.46
N LYS A 228 32.46 8.15 -6.33
CA LYS A 228 33.12 7.43 -7.43
C LYS A 228 33.84 8.37 -8.41
N ASN A 229 33.27 9.55 -8.64
CA ASN A 229 33.83 10.54 -9.54
C ASN A 229 35.01 11.31 -8.94
N ASP A 230 35.29 11.14 -7.64
CA ASP A 230 36.44 11.76 -7.01
C ASP A 230 37.74 10.98 -7.29
N HIS A 231 38.86 11.69 -7.49
CA HIS A 231 40.12 11.04 -7.80
C HIS A 231 40.61 10.15 -6.65
N THR A 232 40.35 10.55 -5.39
CA THR A 232 40.80 9.82 -4.21
C THR A 232 40.17 8.44 -4.11
N TYR A 233 38.94 8.29 -4.63
CA TYR A 233 38.29 6.99 -4.75
C TYR A 233 39.03 6.09 -5.73
N THR A 234 39.39 6.61 -6.90
CA THR A 234 40.13 5.85 -7.91
C THR A 234 41.49 5.38 -7.37
N ASP A 235 42.20 6.27 -6.66
CA ASP A 235 43.48 5.95 -6.01
C ASP A 235 43.32 4.86 -4.94
N TYR A 236 42.26 4.95 -4.13
CA TYR A 236 41.94 3.96 -3.09
C TYR A 236 41.66 2.57 -3.70
N ILE A 237 40.85 2.51 -4.76
CA ILE A 237 40.54 1.26 -5.47
C ILE A 237 41.79 0.64 -6.07
N SER A 238 42.66 1.45 -6.70
CA SER A 238 43.94 0.97 -7.22
C SER A 238 44.78 0.31 -6.14
N LYS A 239 44.89 0.93 -4.96
CA LYS A 239 45.67 0.36 -3.84
C LYS A 239 45.04 -0.87 -3.22
N ALA A 240 43.71 -0.95 -3.16
CA ALA A 240 43.00 -2.14 -2.71
C ALA A 240 43.25 -3.33 -3.66
N ASN A 241 43.21 -3.09 -4.97
CA ASN A 241 43.53 -4.10 -5.98
C ASN A 241 45.00 -4.54 -5.90
N ASP A 242 45.94 -3.61 -5.70
CA ASP A 242 47.36 -3.93 -5.48
C ASP A 242 47.52 -4.91 -4.28
N LEU A 243 46.86 -4.62 -3.15
CA LEU A 243 46.90 -5.46 -1.96
C LEU A 243 46.25 -6.84 -2.21
N GLN A 244 45.12 -6.88 -2.94
CA GLN A 244 44.44 -8.12 -3.30
C GLN A 244 45.36 -9.01 -4.16
N ASN A 245 46.10 -8.42 -5.10
CA ASN A 245 47.06 -9.15 -5.93
C ASN A 245 48.23 -9.69 -5.10
N LYS A 246 48.73 -8.93 -4.12
CA LYS A 246 49.75 -9.41 -3.16
C LYS A 246 49.25 -10.58 -2.32
N LEU A 247 47.99 -10.55 -1.86
CA LEU A 247 47.37 -11.66 -1.11
C LEU A 247 47.21 -12.92 -1.96
N LYS A 248 47.05 -12.79 -3.29
CA LYS A 248 47.01 -13.90 -4.24
C LYS A 248 48.39 -14.41 -4.65
N GLY A 249 49.48 -13.73 -4.27
CA GLY A 249 50.83 -13.99 -4.78
C GLY A 249 50.97 -13.71 -6.28
N GLN A 250 50.17 -12.78 -6.80
CA GLN A 250 50.09 -12.40 -8.21
C GLN A 250 50.34 -10.90 -8.42
N ALA A 251 51.13 -10.28 -7.54
CA ALA A 251 51.47 -8.86 -7.70
C ALA A 251 52.32 -8.65 -8.95
N ASP A 252 51.93 -7.69 -9.80
CA ASP A 252 52.62 -7.40 -11.06
C ASP A 252 54.07 -6.92 -10.85
N ASP A 253 54.36 -6.35 -9.68
CA ASP A 253 55.70 -5.89 -9.26
C ASP A 253 56.52 -6.99 -8.55
N GLY A 254 55.98 -8.21 -8.41
CA GLY A 254 56.61 -9.32 -7.71
C GLY A 254 56.73 -9.13 -6.19
N SER A 255 56.08 -8.11 -5.63
CA SER A 255 56.11 -7.88 -4.18
C SER A 255 55.16 -8.83 -3.44
N GLU A 256 55.63 -9.39 -2.34
CA GLU A 256 54.87 -10.30 -1.47
C GLU A 256 54.60 -9.66 -0.10
N ILE A 257 53.62 -10.21 0.62
CA ILE A 257 53.36 -9.81 2.02
C ILE A 257 54.32 -10.59 2.91
N GLU A 258 55.22 -9.86 3.58
CA GLU A 258 56.22 -10.43 4.48
C GLU A 258 55.57 -11.33 5.55
N GLY A 259 56.05 -12.57 5.67
CA GLY A 259 55.59 -13.55 6.65
C GLY A 259 54.27 -14.28 6.31
N LEU A 260 53.56 -13.90 5.25
CA LEU A 260 52.33 -14.57 4.84
C LEU A 260 52.60 -15.98 4.30
N ASP A 261 53.62 -16.12 3.44
CA ASP A 261 54.01 -17.40 2.84
C ASP A 261 54.53 -18.39 3.90
N ASP A 262 55.27 -17.91 4.90
CA ASP A 262 55.70 -18.72 6.04
C ASP A 262 54.52 -19.22 6.87
N ALA A 263 53.50 -18.38 7.08
CA ALA A 263 52.30 -18.75 7.82
C ALA A 263 51.48 -19.82 7.08
N LEU A 264 51.25 -19.63 5.78
CA LEU A 264 50.56 -20.62 4.92
C LEU A 264 51.37 -21.91 4.77
N GLY A 265 52.71 -21.81 4.75
CA GLY A 265 53.62 -22.94 4.77
C GLY A 265 53.48 -23.79 6.03
N LYS A 266 53.36 -23.16 7.21
CA LYS A 266 53.08 -23.89 8.47
C LYS A 266 51.76 -24.64 8.42
N VAL A 267 50.69 -24.01 7.93
CA VAL A 267 49.37 -24.65 7.78
C VAL A 267 49.45 -25.83 6.79
N SER A 268 50.15 -25.65 5.67
CA SER A 268 50.38 -26.72 4.68
C SER A 268 51.14 -27.89 5.30
N ASN A 269 52.21 -27.62 6.04
CA ASN A 269 53.01 -28.65 6.71
C ASN A 269 52.19 -29.41 7.75
N THR A 270 51.38 -28.72 8.56
CA THR A 270 50.49 -29.38 9.53
C THR A 270 49.43 -30.23 8.82
N LEU A 271 48.83 -29.74 7.74
CA LEU A 271 47.84 -30.50 6.95
C LEU A 271 48.46 -31.77 6.34
N ASN A 272 49.65 -31.64 5.74
CA ASN A 272 50.37 -32.74 5.11
C ASN A 272 50.81 -33.81 6.14
N GLN A 273 51.17 -33.41 7.36
CA GLN A 273 51.46 -34.33 8.47
C GLN A 273 50.24 -35.12 8.96
N ILE A 274 49.04 -34.54 8.88
CA ILE A 274 47.81 -35.17 9.37
C ILE A 274 47.22 -36.14 8.34
N LEU A 275 47.31 -35.81 7.06
CA LEU A 275 46.58 -36.50 5.99
C LEU A 275 47.47 -37.28 5.00
N ASP A 276 48.79 -37.29 5.18
CA ASP A 276 49.79 -37.95 4.32
C ASP A 276 49.66 -37.54 2.83
N PHE A 277 49.50 -36.24 2.60
CA PHE A 277 49.41 -35.62 1.27
C PHE A 277 50.59 -34.67 1.02
N ASP A 278 50.89 -34.40 -0.25
CA ASP A 278 51.83 -33.35 -0.67
C ASP A 278 51.05 -32.19 -1.31
N SER A 279 50.36 -31.42 -0.48
CA SER A 279 49.50 -30.31 -0.92
C SER A 279 50.03 -28.97 -0.42
N LYS A 280 49.96 -27.95 -1.27
CA LYS A 280 50.26 -26.55 -0.90
C LYS A 280 48.96 -25.80 -0.66
N VAL A 281 48.71 -25.35 0.56
CA VAL A 281 47.57 -24.50 0.90
C VAL A 281 47.83 -23.10 0.33
N ARG A 282 46.87 -22.58 -0.45
CA ARG A 282 46.91 -21.23 -1.00
C ARG A 282 45.70 -20.44 -0.50
N LEU A 283 45.88 -19.14 -0.32
CA LEU A 283 44.79 -18.24 -0.01
C LEU A 283 44.08 -17.86 -1.32
N ALA A 284 42.78 -18.16 -1.42
CA ALA A 284 41.93 -17.65 -2.49
C ALA A 284 41.18 -16.43 -1.96
N VAL A 285 41.46 -15.24 -2.51
CA VAL A 285 40.75 -14.01 -2.18
C VAL A 285 39.84 -13.66 -3.36
N GLY A 286 38.54 -13.57 -3.13
CA GLY A 286 37.58 -13.08 -4.11
C GLY A 286 37.79 -11.59 -4.41
N ASP A 287 37.05 -11.04 -5.36
CA ASP A 287 37.05 -9.60 -5.63
C ASP A 287 36.47 -8.84 -4.44
N ILE A 288 37.12 -7.72 -4.10
CA ILE A 288 36.69 -6.87 -2.99
C ILE A 288 35.58 -5.98 -3.52
N ASP A 289 34.34 -6.25 -3.11
CA ASP A 289 33.24 -5.34 -3.34
C ASP A 289 33.28 -4.21 -2.30
N ILE A 290 33.62 -3.02 -2.79
CA ILE A 290 33.88 -1.83 -1.97
C ILE A 290 32.57 -1.08 -1.67
N GLU A 291 31.53 -1.25 -2.49
CA GLU A 291 30.22 -0.63 -2.30
C GLU A 291 29.58 -0.98 -0.95
N PRO A 292 29.46 -2.28 -0.58
CA PRO A 292 28.99 -2.68 0.74
C PRO A 292 29.86 -2.17 1.90
N LEU A 293 31.15 -1.95 1.67
CA LEU A 293 32.07 -1.43 2.69
C LEU A 293 31.75 0.04 3.00
N PHE A 294 31.59 0.88 1.97
CA PHE A 294 31.21 2.27 2.14
C PHE A 294 29.81 2.42 2.74
N MET A 295 28.85 1.59 2.32
CA MET A 295 27.51 1.55 2.91
C MET A 295 27.55 1.26 4.41
N LYS A 296 28.36 0.28 4.84
CA LYS A 296 28.52 -0.06 6.26
C LYS A 296 29.28 0.99 7.05
N ALA A 297 30.17 1.75 6.41
CA ALA A 297 30.94 2.80 7.05
C ALA A 297 30.20 4.15 7.10
N ALA A 298 29.25 4.38 6.20
CA ALA A 298 28.47 5.61 6.13
C ALA A 298 27.52 5.70 7.33
N THR A 299 27.59 6.82 8.05
CA THR A 299 26.62 7.19 9.09
C THR A 299 26.22 8.64 8.86
N PHE A 300 24.94 8.94 8.95
CA PHE A 300 24.46 10.33 8.95
C PHE A 300 24.49 10.89 10.38
N LEU A 301 24.97 12.12 10.48
CA LEU A 301 24.98 12.92 11.71
C LEU A 301 24.02 14.10 11.53
N ILE A 302 23.36 14.50 12.60
CA ILE A 302 22.66 15.78 12.67
C ILE A 302 23.54 16.75 13.46
N ASP A 303 23.77 17.92 12.89
CA ASP A 303 24.48 19.03 13.52
C ASP A 303 23.47 20.11 13.90
N GLU A 304 23.13 20.15 15.20
CA GLU A 304 22.35 21.20 15.85
C GLU A 304 23.19 21.78 17.00
N GLU A 305 24.33 22.41 16.67
CA GLU A 305 25.37 22.89 17.60
C GLU A 305 26.22 21.78 18.25
N ILE A 306 25.68 20.57 18.37
CA ILE A 306 26.39 19.35 18.78
C ILE A 306 26.09 18.26 17.76
N GLU A 307 27.15 17.65 17.19
CA GLU A 307 27.02 16.50 16.31
C GLU A 307 26.48 15.29 17.09
N THR A 308 25.37 14.75 16.61
CA THR A 308 24.75 13.55 17.18
C THR A 308 24.43 12.54 16.09
N SER A 309 24.71 11.27 16.37
CA SER A 309 24.28 10.19 15.48
C SER A 309 22.75 10.08 15.47
N LEU A 310 22.18 9.85 14.30
CA LEU A 310 20.73 9.66 14.10
C LEU A 310 20.12 8.54 14.94
N GLN A 311 20.92 7.56 15.38
CA GLN A 311 20.44 6.49 16.25
C GLN A 311 20.01 7.01 17.64
N TYR A 312 20.56 8.15 18.07
CA TYR A 312 20.22 8.79 19.34
C TYR A 312 19.11 9.83 19.20
N GLN A 313 18.60 10.04 17.98
CA GLN A 313 17.54 10.98 17.70
C GLN A 313 16.17 10.37 17.96
N GLY A 314 15.23 11.21 18.40
CA GLY A 314 13.84 10.79 18.64
C GLY A 314 13.18 10.28 17.36
N SER A 315 12.21 9.38 17.49
CA SER A 315 11.51 8.75 16.36
C SER A 315 10.86 9.76 15.39
N GLY A 316 10.45 10.94 15.88
CA GLY A 316 9.91 12.00 15.02
C GLY A 316 10.95 12.58 14.04
N VAL A 317 12.20 12.74 14.49
CA VAL A 317 13.31 13.20 13.62
C VAL A 317 13.65 12.11 12.60
N GLN A 318 13.72 10.85 13.03
CA GLN A 318 13.95 9.72 12.13
C GLN A 318 12.88 9.63 11.03
N ARG A 319 11.62 9.90 11.40
CA ARG A 319 10.50 9.91 10.45
C ARG A 319 10.54 11.09 9.48
N ALA A 320 10.87 12.28 9.98
CA ALA A 320 11.07 13.46 9.13
C ALA A 320 12.22 13.23 8.13
N LEU A 321 13.28 12.56 8.57
CA LEU A 321 14.39 12.18 7.69
C LEU A 321 13.97 11.16 6.63
N ALA A 322 13.20 10.12 6.98
CA ALA A 322 12.66 9.17 6.00
C ALA A 322 11.85 9.90 4.91
N PHE A 323 11.03 10.88 5.30
CA PHE A 323 10.32 11.73 4.36
C PHE A 323 11.27 12.57 3.48
N ALA A 324 12.26 13.23 4.07
CA ALA A 324 13.25 14.02 3.32
C ALA A 324 14.04 13.16 2.33
N MET A 325 14.37 11.91 2.68
CA MET A 325 15.02 10.95 1.79
C MET A 325 14.12 10.57 0.61
N LEU A 326 12.84 10.29 0.86
CA LEU A 326 11.86 10.02 -0.20
C LEU A 326 11.74 11.22 -1.16
N GLU A 327 11.67 12.44 -0.62
CA GLU A 327 11.62 13.66 -1.43
C GLU A 327 12.88 13.84 -2.28
N ALA A 328 14.06 13.67 -1.67
CA ALA A 328 15.34 13.77 -2.37
C ALA A 328 15.50 12.69 -3.46
N ASN A 329 14.97 11.48 -3.24
CA ASN A 329 14.95 10.41 -4.23
C ASN A 329 14.05 10.74 -5.41
N ALA A 330 12.87 11.33 -5.15
CA ALA A 330 11.96 11.74 -6.20
C ALA A 330 12.55 12.83 -7.11
N GLU A 331 13.40 13.70 -6.58
CA GLU A 331 14.12 14.71 -7.36
C GLU A 331 15.18 14.08 -8.28
N VAL A 332 15.96 13.12 -7.79
CA VAL A 332 16.99 12.44 -8.60
C VAL A 332 16.38 11.81 -9.84
N GLU A 333 15.22 11.17 -9.71
CA GLU A 333 14.55 10.57 -10.87
C GLU A 333 14.01 11.61 -11.87
N SER A 334 13.74 12.83 -11.42
CA SER A 334 13.35 13.92 -12.33
C SER A 334 14.54 14.52 -13.09
N GLU A 335 15.76 14.40 -12.56
CA GLU A 335 16.98 14.99 -13.13
C GLU A 335 17.75 14.05 -14.07
N VAL A 336 17.64 12.73 -13.88
CA VAL A 336 18.33 11.75 -14.73
C VAL A 336 17.60 11.59 -16.08
N ALA A 337 18.23 12.05 -17.16
CA ALA A 337 17.78 11.80 -18.52
C ALA A 337 18.00 10.31 -18.88
N GLY A 338 16.92 9.56 -19.08
CA GLY A 338 16.97 8.16 -19.51
C GLY A 338 15.73 7.33 -19.15
N GLU A 339 15.73 6.09 -19.63
CA GLU A 339 14.73 5.04 -19.37
C GLU A 339 14.87 4.53 -17.92
N GLN A 340 14.15 5.15 -16.98
CA GLN A 340 14.16 4.77 -15.57
C GLN A 340 12.91 3.99 -15.16
N ARG A 341 13.10 2.95 -14.36
CA ARG A 341 12.00 2.16 -13.82
C ARG A 341 11.14 3.01 -12.89
N THR A 342 9.85 2.72 -12.90
CA THR A 342 8.91 3.25 -11.90
C THR A 342 9.35 2.83 -10.48
N VAL A 343 9.13 3.70 -9.50
CA VAL A 343 9.26 3.42 -8.07
C VAL A 343 7.88 3.22 -7.44
N ILE A 344 7.74 2.13 -6.68
CA ILE A 344 6.61 1.88 -5.80
C ILE A 344 7.07 2.13 -4.36
N VAL A 345 6.54 3.18 -3.75
CA VAL A 345 6.74 3.51 -2.35
C VAL A 345 5.69 2.81 -1.52
N LEU A 346 6.13 1.95 -0.62
CA LEU A 346 5.31 1.25 0.36
C LEU A 346 5.56 1.91 1.72
N TYR A 347 4.58 2.66 2.23
CA TYR A 347 4.75 3.48 3.45
C TYR A 347 3.80 3.01 4.55
N GLU A 348 4.34 2.36 5.58
CA GLU A 348 3.57 1.95 6.75
C GLU A 348 3.39 3.07 7.77
N GLU A 349 2.13 3.38 8.11
CA GLU A 349 1.72 4.36 9.14
C GLU A 349 2.52 5.68 9.14
N PRO A 350 2.66 6.38 7.99
CA PRO A 350 3.41 7.63 7.85
C PRO A 350 3.15 8.65 8.97
N GLU A 351 1.98 8.62 9.62
CA GLU A 351 1.61 9.46 10.76
C GLU A 351 2.29 9.19 12.09
N LEU A 352 2.91 8.03 12.27
CA LEU A 352 3.63 7.75 13.50
C LEU A 352 4.74 8.79 13.73
N TYR A 353 4.72 9.38 14.92
CA TYR A 353 5.71 10.34 15.40
C TYR A 353 5.79 11.67 14.61
N ILE A 354 4.81 11.97 13.75
CA ILE A 354 4.76 13.22 12.96
C ILE A 354 3.71 14.18 13.52
N HIS A 355 4.08 15.46 13.65
CA HIS A 355 3.14 16.54 14.01
C HIS A 355 2.12 16.82 12.88
N PRO A 356 0.83 17.14 13.16
CA PRO A 356 -0.21 17.36 12.13
C PRO A 356 0.15 18.30 10.96
N HIS A 357 0.91 19.38 11.20
CA HIS A 357 1.37 20.27 10.12
C HIS A 357 2.31 19.57 9.13
N LEU A 358 3.25 18.79 9.63
CA LEU A 358 4.17 18.02 8.79
C LEU A 358 3.42 16.88 8.08
N MET A 359 2.41 16.30 8.72
CA MET A 359 1.53 15.30 8.10
C MET A 359 0.80 15.84 6.86
N ARG A 360 0.26 17.06 6.92
CA ARG A 360 -0.39 17.69 5.76
C ARG A 360 0.60 17.92 4.61
N ARG A 361 1.84 18.36 4.93
CA ARG A 361 2.90 18.52 3.92
C ARG A 361 3.27 17.18 3.30
N LEU A 362 3.47 16.15 4.12
CA LEU A 362 3.76 14.79 3.68
C LEU A 362 2.68 14.26 2.74
N LYS A 363 1.39 14.40 3.11
CA LYS A 363 0.27 14.01 2.26
C LYS A 363 0.37 14.66 0.89
N ASN A 364 0.47 15.99 0.85
CA ASN A 364 0.48 16.76 -0.39
C ASN A 364 1.68 16.38 -1.26
N THR A 365 2.87 16.22 -0.67
CA THR A 365 4.06 15.79 -1.41
C THR A 365 3.87 14.38 -1.98
N LEU A 366 3.45 13.40 -1.18
CA LEU A 366 3.25 12.03 -1.68
C LEU A 366 2.18 11.97 -2.78
N GLN A 367 1.10 12.71 -2.64
CA GLN A 367 0.04 12.79 -3.65
C GLN A 367 0.55 13.43 -4.95
N THR A 368 1.16 14.62 -4.87
CA THR A 368 1.71 15.30 -6.05
C THR A 368 2.76 14.44 -6.75
N ARG A 369 3.63 13.75 -6.01
CA ARG A 369 4.63 12.85 -6.59
C ARG A 369 3.98 11.63 -7.24
N SER A 370 2.94 11.06 -6.64
CA SER A 370 2.22 9.91 -7.21
C SER A 370 1.52 10.20 -8.54
N ASP A 371 1.22 11.46 -8.85
CA ASP A 371 0.65 11.84 -10.15
C ASP A 371 1.69 11.74 -11.30
N SER A 372 2.99 11.59 -10.99
CA SER A 372 4.04 11.29 -11.97
C SER A 372 3.96 9.84 -12.46
N PRO A 373 4.25 9.55 -13.75
CA PRO A 373 4.35 8.17 -14.25
C PRO A 373 5.46 7.37 -13.55
N LYS A 374 6.45 8.05 -12.96
CA LYS A 374 7.59 7.40 -12.29
C LYS A 374 7.30 6.92 -10.88
N TRP A 375 6.26 7.43 -10.20
CA TRP A 375 6.05 7.14 -8.76
C TRP A 375 4.66 6.58 -8.49
N GLN A 376 4.58 5.57 -7.64
CA GLN A 376 3.33 5.04 -7.11
C GLN A 376 3.47 4.91 -5.60
N VAL A 377 2.45 5.30 -4.86
CA VAL A 377 2.49 5.32 -3.39
C VAL A 377 1.36 4.45 -2.85
N ILE A 378 1.70 3.48 -2.01
CA ILE A 378 0.76 2.63 -1.30
C ILE A 378 1.07 2.76 0.18
N CYS A 379 0.18 3.38 0.94
CA CYS A 379 0.37 3.58 2.37
C CYS A 379 -0.67 2.85 3.21
N SER A 380 -0.29 2.48 4.43
CA SER A 380 -1.26 2.06 5.45
C SER A 380 -1.40 3.17 6.47
N THR A 381 -2.62 3.44 6.95
CA THR A 381 -2.84 4.55 7.88
C THR A 381 -4.04 4.34 8.80
N HIS A 382 -3.93 4.95 9.98
CA HIS A 382 -4.96 5.23 10.96
C HIS A 382 -5.36 6.72 10.97
N SER A 383 -4.73 7.53 10.12
CA SER A 383 -4.92 8.96 10.08
C SER A 383 -6.01 9.35 9.08
N PRO A 384 -7.07 10.04 9.51
CA PRO A 384 -8.06 10.59 8.59
C PRO A 384 -7.42 11.62 7.63
N PHE A 385 -6.30 12.22 8.00
CA PHE A 385 -5.62 13.23 7.17
C PHE A 385 -5.07 12.67 5.86
N LEU A 386 -4.74 11.38 5.77
CA LEU A 386 -4.14 10.80 4.56
C LEU A 386 -5.18 10.29 3.57
N ILE A 387 -6.46 10.31 3.94
CA ILE A 387 -7.55 9.82 3.09
C ILE A 387 -8.00 10.93 2.14
N ASN A 388 -8.31 10.56 0.90
CA ASN A 388 -8.81 11.49 -0.12
C ASN A 388 -10.22 11.11 -0.59
N LEU A 389 -11.17 11.13 0.35
CA LEU A 389 -12.48 10.53 0.13
C LEU A 389 -13.32 11.24 -0.96
N ALA A 390 -13.26 12.57 -1.06
CA ALA A 390 -14.04 13.30 -2.06
C ALA A 390 -13.39 13.29 -3.45
N ASP A 391 -12.08 13.49 -3.59
CA ASP A 391 -11.48 13.67 -4.93
C ASP A 391 -11.07 12.34 -5.57
N LYS A 392 -10.57 11.39 -4.77
CA LYS A 392 -10.11 10.07 -5.24
C LYS A 392 -10.66 8.97 -4.31
N PRO A 393 -11.99 8.76 -4.21
CA PRO A 393 -12.56 7.74 -3.31
C PRO A 393 -11.98 6.34 -3.57
N GLU A 394 -11.67 6.01 -4.82
CA GLU A 394 -11.06 4.76 -5.24
C GLU A 394 -9.69 4.48 -4.63
N SER A 395 -8.97 5.50 -4.17
CA SER A 395 -7.70 5.34 -3.43
C SER A 395 -7.87 4.60 -2.10
N LEU A 396 -9.07 4.63 -1.50
CA LEU A 396 -9.33 4.11 -0.17
C LEU A 396 -9.69 2.64 -0.22
N LYS A 397 -8.91 1.80 0.45
CA LYS A 397 -9.19 0.37 0.62
C LYS A 397 -9.39 0.07 2.10
N LEU A 398 -10.61 -0.30 2.49
CA LEU A 398 -10.93 -0.65 3.87
C LEU A 398 -10.81 -2.16 4.06
N ILE A 399 -9.94 -2.58 4.97
CA ILE A 399 -9.77 -3.99 5.31
C ILE A 399 -10.58 -4.28 6.59
N LYS A 400 -11.43 -5.31 6.52
CA LYS A 400 -12.27 -5.77 7.63
C LYS A 400 -12.15 -7.28 7.84
N ARG A 401 -12.68 -7.76 8.97
CA ARG A 401 -12.94 -9.17 9.20
C ARG A 401 -14.40 -9.44 8.90
N ASP A 402 -14.68 -10.48 8.13
CA ASP A 402 -16.04 -11.00 7.97
C ASP A 402 -16.44 -11.88 9.18
N ALA A 403 -17.67 -12.39 9.17
CA ALA A 403 -18.20 -13.26 10.22
C ALA A 403 -17.41 -14.57 10.40
N GLY A 404 -16.69 -15.01 9.37
CA GLY A 404 -15.80 -16.19 9.40
C GLY A 404 -14.37 -15.87 9.82
N ASN A 405 -14.10 -14.65 10.33
CA ASN A 405 -12.76 -14.15 10.67
C ASN A 405 -11.81 -14.12 9.46
N ARG A 406 -12.34 -14.13 8.25
CA ARG A 406 -11.57 -13.94 7.01
C ARG A 406 -11.39 -12.45 6.77
N ARG A 407 -10.26 -12.08 6.17
CA ARG A 407 -9.94 -10.69 5.88
C ARG A 407 -10.53 -10.35 4.52
N VAL A 408 -11.37 -9.33 4.46
CA VAL A 408 -12.02 -8.83 3.24
C VAL A 408 -11.61 -7.39 3.00
N VAL A 409 -11.58 -7.00 1.73
CA VAL A 409 -11.21 -5.64 1.32
C VAL A 409 -12.41 -5.00 0.63
N HIS A 410 -12.92 -3.92 1.21
CA HIS A 410 -13.96 -3.09 0.62
C HIS A 410 -13.30 -1.92 -0.13
N GLN A 411 -13.83 -1.64 -1.31
CA GLN A 411 -13.31 -0.63 -2.22
C GLN A 411 -14.43 0.33 -2.63
N VAL A 412 -14.10 1.58 -2.88
CA VAL A 412 -15.06 2.60 -3.33
C VAL A 412 -14.86 2.88 -4.81
N SER A 413 -15.93 3.02 -5.57
CA SER A 413 -15.85 3.41 -6.99
C SER A 413 -15.59 4.92 -7.14
N SER A 414 -14.84 5.29 -8.17
CA SER A 414 -14.66 6.69 -8.59
C SER A 414 -15.97 7.36 -9.01
N GLU A 415 -16.95 6.57 -9.45
CA GLU A 415 -18.26 7.01 -9.96
C GLU A 415 -19.37 7.01 -8.89
N ILE A 416 -19.02 6.85 -7.62
CA ILE A 416 -20.02 6.73 -6.53
C ILE A 416 -20.86 8.00 -6.33
N PHE A 417 -20.31 9.17 -6.64
CA PHE A 417 -20.96 10.46 -6.41
C PHE A 417 -21.74 10.92 -7.65
N GLU A 418 -22.98 11.35 -7.43
CA GLU A 418 -23.81 11.87 -8.52
C GLU A 418 -23.58 13.37 -8.74
N LYS A 419 -23.85 13.79 -9.97
CA LYS A 419 -23.79 15.18 -10.39
C LYS A 419 -24.97 15.52 -11.29
N THR A 420 -25.63 16.63 -10.98
CA THR A 420 -26.70 17.27 -11.76
C THR A 420 -26.38 18.77 -11.87
N ASP A 421 -27.15 19.53 -12.65
CA ASP A 421 -26.88 20.96 -12.89
C ASP A 421 -26.87 21.80 -11.60
N ASP A 422 -27.76 21.50 -10.65
CA ASP A 422 -27.93 22.26 -9.40
C ASP A 422 -27.28 21.58 -8.17
N TYR A 423 -26.73 20.38 -8.34
CA TYR A 423 -26.32 19.55 -7.22
C TYR A 423 -25.16 18.61 -7.59
N ASP A 424 -24.04 18.75 -6.87
CA ASP A 424 -22.84 17.94 -6.99
C ASP A 424 -22.49 17.36 -5.61
N GLU A 425 -22.63 16.04 -5.45
CA GLU A 425 -22.32 15.34 -4.19
C GLU A 425 -20.86 15.45 -3.81
N ARG A 426 -19.97 15.41 -4.80
CA ARG A 426 -18.53 15.44 -4.58
C ARG A 426 -18.10 16.78 -4.00
N VAL A 427 -18.59 17.87 -4.59
CA VAL A 427 -18.30 19.24 -4.12
C VAL A 427 -18.82 19.44 -2.70
N ARG A 428 -20.03 18.96 -2.39
CA ARG A 428 -20.60 19.06 -1.03
C ARG A 428 -19.81 18.24 -0.02
N LEU A 429 -19.45 17.00 -0.35
CA LEU A 429 -18.64 16.17 0.53
C LEU A 429 -17.25 16.78 0.76
N ARG A 430 -16.61 17.30 -0.30
CA ARG A 430 -15.33 18.03 -0.19
C ARG A 430 -15.45 19.20 0.78
N ALA A 431 -16.46 20.04 0.62
CA ALA A 431 -16.71 21.16 1.54
C ALA A 431 -16.91 20.68 2.99
N THR A 432 -17.74 19.66 3.21
CA THR A 432 -17.95 19.10 4.56
C THR A 432 -16.68 18.54 5.16
N LEU A 433 -15.82 17.86 4.38
CA LEU A 433 -14.53 17.34 4.86
C LEU A 433 -13.58 18.45 5.30
N ASP A 434 -13.64 19.62 4.68
CA ASP A 434 -12.81 20.78 5.03
C ASP A 434 -13.26 21.40 6.37
N PHE A 435 -14.56 21.34 6.70
CA PHE A 435 -15.12 21.85 7.97
C PHE A 435 -15.16 20.81 9.09
N HIS A 436 -15.36 19.53 8.75
CA HIS A 436 -15.62 18.43 9.68
C HIS A 436 -14.73 17.22 9.36
N PRO A 437 -13.46 17.23 9.82
CA PRO A 437 -12.53 16.11 9.58
C PRO A 437 -12.98 14.79 10.23
N THR A 438 -13.91 14.84 11.19
CA THR A 438 -14.51 13.65 11.84
C THR A 438 -15.28 12.76 10.86
N VAL A 439 -15.68 13.26 9.68
CA VAL A 439 -16.26 12.42 8.63
C VAL A 439 -15.28 11.33 8.20
N CYS A 440 -13.98 11.59 8.13
CA CYS A 440 -12.98 10.55 7.85
C CYS A 440 -12.74 9.63 9.07
N GLU A 441 -13.00 10.09 10.30
CA GLU A 441 -12.92 9.23 11.50
C GLU A 441 -13.97 8.11 11.45
N SER A 442 -15.11 8.35 10.80
CA SER A 442 -16.17 7.34 10.60
C SER A 442 -15.69 6.07 9.89
N LEU A 443 -14.62 6.18 9.08
CA LEU A 443 -14.01 5.06 8.36
C LEU A 443 -13.30 4.06 9.29
N PHE A 444 -13.03 4.47 10.52
CA PHE A 444 -12.40 3.65 11.56
C PHE A 444 -13.39 3.21 12.66
N ALA A 445 -14.62 3.71 12.61
CA ALA A 445 -15.63 3.44 13.61
C ALA A 445 -16.26 2.05 13.41
N LYS A 446 -16.74 1.44 14.51
CA LYS A 446 -17.58 0.22 14.40
C LYS A 446 -18.99 0.56 13.94
N ARG A 447 -19.53 1.67 14.46
CA ARG A 447 -20.85 2.22 14.12
C ARG A 447 -20.76 3.72 13.95
N VAL A 448 -21.58 4.27 13.05
CA VAL A 448 -21.62 5.71 12.77
C VAL A 448 -23.04 6.23 12.99
N VAL A 449 -23.17 7.42 13.58
CA VAL A 449 -24.44 8.16 13.58
C VAL A 449 -24.21 9.43 12.78
N ILE A 450 -24.86 9.52 11.62
CA ILE A 450 -24.84 10.70 10.77
C ILE A 450 -25.94 11.63 11.26
N VAL A 451 -25.56 12.86 11.58
CA VAL A 451 -26.49 13.92 11.95
C VAL A 451 -26.40 15.08 10.97
N GLU A 452 -27.43 15.92 10.93
CA GLU A 452 -27.47 17.05 10.01
C GLU A 452 -26.43 18.13 10.34
N GLY A 453 -26.28 18.49 11.62
CA GLY A 453 -25.42 19.60 12.03
C GLY A 453 -24.81 19.48 13.43
N ASP A 454 -24.23 20.60 13.88
CA ASP A 454 -23.46 20.66 15.13
C ASP A 454 -24.34 20.64 16.39
N THR A 455 -25.64 20.97 16.26
CA THR A 455 -26.60 20.90 17.37
C THR A 455 -26.71 19.47 17.89
N GLU A 456 -26.94 18.51 16.99
CA GLU A 456 -27.08 17.09 17.35
C GLU A 456 -25.74 16.54 17.86
N VAL A 457 -24.62 16.92 17.25
CA VAL A 457 -23.27 16.55 17.73
C VAL A 457 -23.08 17.01 19.17
N ALA A 458 -23.44 18.26 19.48
CA ALA A 458 -23.27 18.82 20.82
C ALA A 458 -24.09 18.05 21.86
N VAL A 459 -25.31 17.64 21.52
CA VAL A 459 -26.18 16.82 22.38
C VAL A 459 -25.62 15.41 22.55
N PHE A 460 -25.25 14.74 21.46
CA PHE A 460 -24.77 13.36 21.53
C PHE A 460 -23.36 13.21 22.09
N ARG A 461 -22.58 14.28 22.26
CA ARG A 461 -21.31 14.21 23.00
C ARG A 461 -21.46 13.72 24.44
N MET A 462 -22.64 13.89 25.06
CA MET A 462 -22.94 13.40 26.41
C MET A 462 -23.90 12.21 26.42
N VAL A 463 -23.97 11.46 25.30
CA VAL A 463 -24.93 10.36 25.14
C VAL A 463 -24.80 9.28 26.22
N GLY A 464 -23.61 8.97 26.71
CA GLY A 464 -23.42 7.96 27.76
C GLY A 464 -24.06 8.33 29.11
N GLU A 465 -24.12 9.63 29.43
CA GLU A 465 -24.85 10.15 30.60
C GLU A 465 -26.35 10.26 30.31
N LEU A 466 -26.69 10.73 29.11
CA LEU A 466 -28.07 10.88 28.67
C LEU A 466 -28.81 9.54 28.62
N ALA A 467 -28.19 8.49 28.08
CA ALA A 467 -28.72 7.14 28.04
C ALA A 467 -29.03 6.60 29.45
N LYS A 468 -28.15 6.88 30.43
CA LYS A 468 -28.41 6.51 31.83
C LYS A 468 -29.60 7.27 32.41
N LYS A 469 -29.66 8.59 32.19
CA LYS A 469 -30.77 9.45 32.65
C LYS A 469 -32.11 8.97 32.10
N LEU A 470 -32.15 8.58 30.82
CA LEU A 470 -33.35 8.11 30.11
C LEU A 470 -33.66 6.62 30.34
N ASN A 471 -32.86 5.90 31.13
CA ASN A 471 -32.96 4.46 31.34
C ASN A 471 -32.91 3.65 30.03
N VAL A 472 -31.98 3.99 29.14
CA VAL A 472 -31.66 3.23 27.93
C VAL A 472 -30.57 2.21 28.28
N THR A 473 -30.88 0.92 28.16
CA THR A 473 -29.97 -0.20 28.42
C THR A 473 -29.30 -0.66 27.14
N GLY A 474 -28.05 -1.13 27.20
CA GLY A 474 -27.35 -1.68 26.03
C GLY A 474 -26.79 -0.60 25.07
N SER A 475 -26.53 0.60 25.59
CA SER A 475 -25.92 1.69 24.81
C SER A 475 -24.57 1.28 24.21
N LEU A 476 -24.43 1.51 22.91
CA LEU A 476 -23.27 1.29 22.06
C LEU A 476 -22.47 2.60 21.84
N ASP A 477 -22.66 3.61 22.70
CA ASP A 477 -22.04 4.92 22.60
C ASP A 477 -20.51 4.88 22.49
N LYS A 478 -19.86 3.96 23.20
CA LYS A 478 -18.40 3.80 23.17
C LYS A 478 -17.85 3.29 21.83
N ASP A 479 -18.70 2.62 21.05
CA ASP A 479 -18.36 2.04 19.75
C ASP A 479 -18.97 2.85 18.59
N THR A 480 -19.60 3.99 18.89
CA THR A 480 -20.33 4.82 17.92
C THR A 480 -19.67 6.18 17.73
N THR A 481 -19.34 6.52 16.49
CA THR A 481 -18.85 7.85 16.11
C THR A 481 -19.99 8.69 15.57
N VAL A 482 -20.22 9.86 16.16
CA VAL A 482 -21.22 10.83 15.68
C VAL A 482 -20.54 11.80 14.71
N ILE A 483 -21.08 11.94 13.50
CA ILE A 483 -20.54 12.84 12.48
C ILE A 483 -21.59 13.83 12.00
N SER A 484 -21.22 15.10 11.94
CA SER A 484 -22.02 16.16 11.31
C SER A 484 -21.83 16.10 9.79
N ALA A 485 -22.92 16.05 9.05
CA ALA A 485 -22.90 16.13 7.60
C ALA A 485 -22.70 17.58 7.09
N GLY A 486 -22.82 18.58 7.97
CA GLY A 486 -22.76 19.99 7.58
C GLY A 486 -23.92 20.38 6.67
N GLY A 487 -25.05 19.69 6.80
CA GLY A 487 -26.25 19.87 5.98
C GLY A 487 -26.77 18.57 5.36
N LYS A 488 -28.09 18.52 5.23
CA LYS A 488 -28.88 17.36 4.83
C LYS A 488 -28.48 16.70 3.52
N TRP A 489 -28.14 17.52 2.53
CA TRP A 489 -27.77 17.07 1.19
C TRP A 489 -26.44 16.30 1.13
N THR A 490 -25.55 16.50 2.11
CA THR A 490 -24.27 15.79 2.19
C THR A 490 -24.44 14.39 2.79
N ILE A 491 -25.49 14.15 3.59
CA ILE A 491 -25.79 12.85 4.20
C ILE A 491 -25.77 11.73 3.17
N THR A 492 -26.35 11.98 1.98
CA THR A 492 -26.40 10.99 0.89
C THR A 492 -25.01 10.58 0.40
N ALA A 493 -24.07 11.52 0.23
CA ALA A 493 -22.70 11.24 -0.19
C ALA A 493 -21.96 10.40 0.87
N ILE A 494 -22.12 10.75 2.15
CA ILE A 494 -21.53 9.99 3.28
C ILE A 494 -22.14 8.58 3.34
N ALA A 495 -23.46 8.46 3.26
CA ALA A 495 -24.17 7.19 3.30
C ALA A 495 -23.77 6.25 2.14
N LYS A 496 -23.59 6.77 0.92
CA LYS A 496 -23.08 5.99 -0.23
C LYS A 496 -21.69 5.42 0.07
N VAL A 497 -20.78 6.23 0.62
CA VAL A 497 -19.44 5.76 1.03
C VAL A 497 -19.54 4.66 2.09
N LEU A 498 -20.31 4.88 3.17
CA LEU A 498 -20.43 3.89 4.25
C LEU A 498 -21.08 2.59 3.76
N ASN A 499 -22.04 2.66 2.83
CA ASN A 499 -22.60 1.48 2.16
C ASN A 499 -21.55 0.71 1.37
N ALA A 500 -20.74 1.39 0.54
CA ALA A 500 -19.67 0.76 -0.24
C ALA A 500 -18.59 0.10 0.63
N LEU A 501 -18.37 0.64 1.82
CA LEU A 501 -17.42 0.15 2.81
C LEU A 501 -18.02 -0.84 3.82
N GLU A 502 -19.32 -1.13 3.70
CA GLU A 502 -20.10 -1.94 4.65
C GLU A 502 -19.90 -1.54 6.12
N ILE A 503 -19.83 -0.23 6.38
CA ILE A 503 -19.78 0.32 7.75
C ILE A 503 -21.22 0.49 8.24
N ASP A 504 -21.51 0.05 9.46
CA ASP A 504 -22.85 0.20 10.03
C ASP A 504 -23.10 1.66 10.43
N TYR A 505 -24.30 2.15 10.12
CA TYR A 505 -24.68 3.51 10.47
C TYR A 505 -26.18 3.71 10.64
N ARG A 506 -26.50 4.77 11.38
CA ARG A 506 -27.83 5.36 11.50
C ARG A 506 -27.80 6.82 11.05
N VAL A 507 -28.92 7.34 10.58
CA VAL A 507 -29.08 8.72 10.15
C VAL A 507 -30.17 9.38 11.00
N ILE A 508 -29.89 10.57 11.52
CA ILE A 508 -30.86 11.43 12.17
C ILE A 508 -30.86 12.76 11.42
N HIS A 509 -32.01 13.18 10.92
CA HIS A 509 -32.14 14.47 10.26
C HIS A 509 -33.53 15.06 10.45
N ASP A 510 -33.64 16.36 10.22
CA ASP A 510 -34.89 17.09 10.36
C ASP A 510 -35.83 16.79 9.19
N THR A 511 -37.14 16.96 9.35
CA THR A 511 -38.08 16.78 8.23
C THR A 511 -38.10 18.02 7.32
N ASP A 512 -37.89 19.23 7.87
CA ASP A 512 -37.97 20.52 7.18
C ASP A 512 -39.31 20.80 6.47
N ARG A 513 -40.43 20.32 7.00
CA ARG A 513 -41.75 20.57 6.40
C ARG A 513 -42.19 22.01 6.66
N LYS A 514 -41.94 22.54 7.87
CA LYS A 514 -42.21 23.93 8.28
C LYS A 514 -43.65 24.37 8.00
N GLY A 515 -44.61 23.45 8.21
CA GLY A 515 -46.04 23.69 8.00
C GLY A 515 -46.51 23.77 6.55
N LEU A 516 -45.67 23.47 5.55
CA LEU A 516 -46.05 23.48 4.14
C LEU A 516 -46.91 22.26 3.77
N ASN A 517 -47.86 22.44 2.85
CA ASN A 517 -48.62 21.33 2.25
C ASN A 517 -47.85 20.70 1.07
N ASP A 518 -48.32 19.55 0.58
CA ASP A 518 -47.58 18.79 -0.45
C ASP A 518 -47.45 19.55 -1.78
N GLU A 519 -48.50 20.27 -2.22
CA GLU A 519 -48.47 21.11 -3.43
C GLU A 519 -47.40 22.21 -3.33
N GLN A 520 -47.33 22.91 -2.19
CA GLN A 520 -46.33 23.96 -1.95
C GLN A 520 -44.89 23.41 -1.89
N LEU A 521 -44.73 22.15 -1.50
CA LEU A 521 -43.42 21.47 -1.45
C LEU A 521 -42.95 21.03 -2.84
N GLU A 522 -43.88 20.65 -3.73
CA GLU A 522 -43.58 20.34 -5.12
C GLU A 522 -43.02 21.56 -5.86
N GLU A 523 -43.61 22.74 -5.64
CA GLU A 523 -43.18 24.02 -6.22
C GLU A 523 -41.81 24.51 -5.73
N LYS A 524 -41.27 23.96 -4.64
CA LYS A 524 -39.93 24.34 -4.14
C LYS A 524 -38.82 23.88 -5.11
N SER A 525 -37.68 24.58 -5.05
CA SER A 525 -36.46 24.18 -5.74
C SER A 525 -36.12 22.70 -5.49
N HIS A 526 -35.55 22.02 -6.48
CA HIS A 526 -35.12 20.63 -6.38
C HIS A 526 -34.13 20.38 -5.22
N ILE A 527 -33.35 21.39 -4.84
CA ILE A 527 -32.41 21.35 -3.71
C ILE A 527 -33.02 21.76 -2.36
N HIS A 528 -34.36 21.85 -2.25
CA HIS A 528 -35.00 22.16 -0.98
C HIS A 528 -34.74 21.06 0.05
N PRO A 529 -34.42 21.39 1.33
CA PRO A 529 -34.09 20.39 2.36
C PRO A 529 -35.13 19.27 2.51
N PHE A 530 -36.43 19.59 2.43
CA PHE A 530 -37.50 18.57 2.45
C PHE A 530 -37.35 17.51 1.33
N LYS A 531 -36.94 17.90 0.12
CA LYS A 531 -36.78 16.97 -1.02
C LYS A 531 -35.60 16.00 -0.80
N ALA A 532 -34.65 16.35 0.06
CA ALA A 532 -33.57 15.44 0.45
C ALA A 532 -34.06 14.23 1.27
N ASN A 533 -35.20 14.33 1.96
CA ASN A 533 -35.76 13.25 2.80
C ASN A 533 -35.90 11.93 2.02
N ALA A 534 -36.54 12.00 0.86
CA ALA A 534 -36.79 10.82 0.01
C ALA A 534 -35.47 10.20 -0.48
N LYS A 535 -34.50 11.04 -0.84
CA LYS A 535 -33.20 10.59 -1.32
C LYS A 535 -32.36 9.95 -0.20
N ILE A 536 -32.36 10.53 0.99
CA ILE A 536 -31.71 9.95 2.17
C ILE A 536 -32.32 8.59 2.49
N ALA A 537 -33.64 8.47 2.52
CA ALA A 537 -34.32 7.20 2.77
C ALA A 537 -34.00 6.13 1.70
N ALA A 538 -33.87 6.52 0.44
CA ALA A 538 -33.50 5.63 -0.65
C ALA A 538 -32.05 5.11 -0.54
N VAL A 539 -31.10 5.99 -0.22
CA VAL A 539 -29.67 5.63 -0.12
C VAL A 539 -29.36 4.91 1.20
N ALA A 540 -29.88 5.41 2.31
CA ALA A 540 -29.60 4.88 3.64
C ALA A 540 -30.45 3.66 4.00
N THR A 541 -31.51 3.38 3.25
CA THR A 541 -32.61 2.45 3.58
C THR A 541 -33.45 2.96 4.77
N ALA A 542 -34.78 2.92 4.64
CA ALA A 542 -35.71 3.48 5.63
C ALA A 542 -35.47 3.02 7.09
N PRO A 543 -35.12 1.75 7.41
CA PRO A 543 -34.89 1.33 8.79
C PRO A 543 -33.67 1.99 9.47
N LYS A 544 -32.77 2.60 8.71
CA LYS A 544 -31.58 3.29 9.22
C LYS A 544 -31.77 4.79 9.37
N VAL A 545 -32.97 5.32 9.12
CA VAL A 545 -33.25 6.76 9.16
C VAL A 545 -34.28 7.09 10.22
N PHE A 546 -33.95 8.04 11.09
CA PHE A 546 -34.88 8.67 12.02
C PHE A 546 -35.12 10.12 11.57
N GLN A 547 -36.38 10.45 11.29
CA GLN A 547 -36.77 11.81 10.91
C GLN A 547 -37.34 12.53 12.11
N VAL A 548 -36.71 13.63 12.49
CA VAL A 548 -37.22 14.50 13.56
C VAL A 548 -38.29 15.41 12.99
N GLU A 549 -39.40 15.56 13.73
CA GLU A 549 -40.50 16.42 13.33
C GLU A 549 -40.05 17.90 13.34
N ASP A 550 -40.09 18.50 12.15
CA ASP A 550 -39.61 19.85 11.84
C ASP A 550 -38.15 20.17 12.14
N THR A 551 -37.72 20.33 13.40
CA THR A 551 -36.32 20.60 13.76
C THR A 551 -35.88 19.92 15.06
N PHE A 552 -34.59 19.57 15.15
CA PHE A 552 -34.04 18.89 16.33
C PHE A 552 -34.24 19.66 17.65
N GLU A 553 -34.24 21.00 17.62
CA GLU A 553 -34.47 21.77 18.83
C GLU A 553 -35.84 21.48 19.47
N HIS A 554 -36.86 21.10 18.70
CA HIS A 554 -38.17 20.78 19.26
C HIS A 554 -38.18 19.50 20.10
N VAL A 555 -37.14 18.68 20.00
CA VAL A 555 -36.90 17.55 20.91
C VAL A 555 -36.56 18.04 22.32
N LEU A 556 -35.99 19.25 22.45
CA LEU A 556 -35.52 19.82 23.72
C LEU A 556 -36.38 20.97 24.23
N TRP A 557 -37.16 21.61 23.35
CA TRP A 557 -38.09 22.68 23.69
C TRP A 557 -39.48 22.35 23.15
N ASP A 558 -40.43 22.22 24.07
CA ASP A 558 -41.81 21.87 23.74
C ASP A 558 -42.57 23.08 23.16
N GLN A 559 -42.88 23.03 21.87
CA GLN A 559 -43.60 24.10 21.18
C GLN A 559 -45.04 24.26 21.68
N ASP A 560 -45.71 23.17 22.06
CA ASP A 560 -47.09 23.18 22.54
C ASP A 560 -47.20 23.85 23.92
N GLN A 561 -46.11 23.84 24.68
CA GLN A 561 -45.97 24.55 25.95
C GLN A 561 -45.37 25.97 25.81
N ASN A 562 -45.24 26.49 24.58
CA ASN A 562 -44.62 27.78 24.28
C ASN A 562 -43.16 27.92 24.75
N GLU A 563 -42.43 26.81 24.90
CA GLU A 563 -40.99 26.88 25.15
C GLU A 563 -40.28 27.42 23.89
N LYS A 564 -39.46 28.46 24.05
CA LYS A 564 -38.75 29.08 22.93
C LYS A 564 -37.26 28.79 22.99
N THR A 565 -36.74 28.19 21.92
CA THR A 565 -35.31 28.15 21.69
C THR A 565 -34.78 29.54 21.32
N LYS A 566 -33.59 29.90 21.82
CA LYS A 566 -32.90 31.11 21.39
C LYS A 566 -32.26 30.83 20.02
N ALA A 567 -32.62 31.62 19.02
CA ALA A 567 -32.09 31.46 17.66
C ALA A 567 -30.57 31.66 17.55
N SER A 568 -29.95 32.38 18.48
CA SER A 568 -28.50 32.58 18.54
C SER A 568 -27.80 31.41 19.24
N ASP A 569 -26.79 30.82 18.60
CA ASP A 569 -25.94 29.76 19.16
C ASP A 569 -26.71 28.48 19.57
N LYS A 570 -27.44 27.93 18.60
CA LYS A 570 -28.23 26.68 18.75
C LYS A 570 -27.42 25.51 19.34
N PRO A 571 -26.17 25.23 18.92
CA PRO A 571 -25.41 24.13 19.50
C PRO A 571 -25.12 24.31 20.99
N PHE A 572 -24.68 25.50 21.42
CA PHE A 572 -24.41 25.77 22.83
C PHE A 572 -25.66 25.69 23.69
N ASN A 573 -26.77 26.28 23.24
CA ASN A 573 -28.02 26.25 24.00
C ASN A 573 -28.57 24.82 24.16
N SER A 574 -28.47 24.01 23.11
CA SER A 574 -28.92 22.61 23.14
C SER A 574 -28.04 21.77 24.05
N TRP A 575 -26.72 21.92 23.96
CA TRP A 575 -25.77 21.31 24.88
C TRP A 575 -26.07 21.68 26.34
N LYS A 576 -26.31 22.97 26.60
CA LYS A 576 -26.60 23.47 27.95
C LYS A 576 -27.92 22.91 28.49
N ARG A 577 -28.99 22.93 27.69
CA ARG A 577 -30.31 22.41 28.09
C ARG A 577 -30.24 20.93 28.47
N VAL A 578 -29.49 20.13 27.69
CA VAL A 578 -29.29 18.70 27.98
C VAL A 578 -28.41 18.49 29.20
N ARG A 579 -27.35 19.28 29.38
CA ARG A 579 -26.52 19.25 30.59
C ARG A 579 -27.36 19.54 31.85
N ASP A 580 -28.14 20.62 31.80
CA ASP A 580 -29.06 21.02 32.87
C ASP A 580 -30.10 19.92 33.17
N TYR A 581 -30.61 19.24 32.14
CA TYR A 581 -31.51 18.10 32.30
C TYR A 581 -30.86 16.88 32.97
N ILE A 582 -29.64 16.52 32.54
CA ILE A 582 -28.87 15.43 33.14
C ILE A 582 -28.62 15.72 34.62
N ASP A 583 -28.15 16.93 34.94
CA ASP A 583 -27.84 17.40 36.28
C ASP A 583 -29.11 17.57 37.16
N GLY A 584 -30.30 17.56 36.54
CA GLY A 584 -31.58 17.72 37.22
C GLY A 584 -31.90 19.16 37.60
N SER A 585 -31.21 20.15 37.01
CA SER A 585 -31.50 21.57 37.21
C SER A 585 -32.72 22.04 36.42
N VAL A 586 -33.08 21.32 35.34
CA VAL A 586 -34.30 21.55 34.58
C VAL A 586 -34.92 20.22 34.15
N GLU A 587 -36.25 20.13 34.08
CA GLU A 587 -36.95 18.97 33.53
C GLU A 587 -37.30 19.20 32.05
N LEU A 588 -37.41 18.12 31.28
CA LEU A 588 -38.01 18.14 29.94
C LEU A 588 -39.49 17.76 30.08
N THR A 589 -40.33 18.21 29.15
CA THR A 589 -41.72 17.74 29.14
C THR A 589 -41.77 16.24 28.84
N PRO A 590 -42.81 15.51 29.27
CA PRO A 590 -42.91 14.07 29.01
C PRO A 590 -42.83 13.70 27.52
N ALA A 591 -43.33 14.57 26.64
CA ALA A 591 -43.23 14.40 25.19
C ALA A 591 -41.78 14.54 24.70
N CYS A 592 -41.10 15.62 25.08
CA CYS A 592 -39.69 15.85 24.73
C CYS A 592 -38.79 14.73 25.27
N GLU A 593 -38.99 14.29 26.52
CA GLU A 593 -38.22 13.20 27.12
C GLU A 593 -38.45 11.87 26.37
N ALA A 594 -39.69 11.55 25.99
CA ALA A 594 -40.02 10.36 25.23
C ALA A 594 -39.35 10.36 23.85
N THR A 595 -39.46 11.46 23.11
CA THR A 595 -38.82 11.60 21.79
C THR A 595 -37.30 11.53 21.88
N LEU A 596 -36.69 12.19 22.88
CA LEU A 596 -35.24 12.12 23.10
C LEU A 596 -34.79 10.69 23.43
N LYS A 597 -35.58 9.95 24.24
CA LYS A 597 -35.32 8.54 24.54
C LYS A 597 -35.43 7.66 23.30
N GLU A 598 -36.42 7.90 22.44
CA GLU A 598 -36.58 7.17 21.18
C GLU A 598 -35.37 7.37 20.27
N ILE A 599 -34.94 8.63 20.08
CA ILE A 599 -33.77 8.98 19.27
C ILE A 599 -32.50 8.30 19.81
N VAL A 600 -32.26 8.40 21.12
CA VAL A 600 -31.08 7.78 21.74
C VAL A 600 -31.12 6.26 21.61
N THR A 601 -32.30 5.65 21.77
CA THR A 601 -32.48 4.19 21.61
C THR A 601 -32.19 3.78 20.17
N PHE A 602 -32.79 4.46 19.19
CA PHE A 602 -32.57 4.21 17.77
C PHE A 602 -31.09 4.34 17.37
N ALA A 603 -30.44 5.41 17.82
CA ALA A 603 -29.10 5.76 17.36
C ALA A 603 -28.01 4.92 18.04
N PHE A 604 -28.19 4.59 19.32
CA PHE A 604 -27.14 4.01 20.17
C PHE A 604 -27.50 2.65 20.77
N SER A 605 -28.61 2.00 20.41
CA SER A 605 -28.89 0.61 20.80
C SER A 605 -28.85 -0.32 19.57
N GLU A 606 -28.77 -1.63 19.80
CA GLU A 606 -28.71 -2.66 18.74
C GLU A 606 -29.86 -2.54 17.72
#